data_AF-A0A4P7LIL6-F1
#
_entry.id   AF-A0A4P7LIL6-F1
#
_cell.length_a   1.000
_cell.length_b   1.000
_cell.length_c   1.000
_cell.angle_alpha   90.00
_cell.angle_beta   90.00
_cell.angle_gamma   90.00
#
_symmetry.space_group_name_H-M   'P 1'
#
loop_
_entity.id
_entity.type
_entity.pdbx_description
1 polymer ?
#
loop_
_entity_poly.entity_id
_entity_poly.type
_entity_poly.pdbx_seq_one_letter_code
_entity_poly.pdbx_strand_id
1 'polypeptide(L)'
;MKQVGSSFTSDMADQHPDRVSGFASPFSSYGGRAGFYGIIETLQCFEDAKLLRSRLAEPGHGKVLVIDGGSRRVAVLATRWRNWD
;
A
#
# COMPACT_ATOMS: atom_id res chain seq x y z
N MET A 1 -2.45 27.36 -18.63
CA MET A 1 -1.65 26.74 -17.54
C MET A 1 -1.88 25.24 -17.62
N LYS A 2 -0.86 24.44 -17.91
CA LYS A 2 -0.99 22.97 -17.95
C LYS A 2 -1.00 22.47 -16.50
N GLN A 3 -2.08 21.83 -16.07
CA GLN A 3 -2.13 21.07 -14.82
C GLN A 3 -1.02 20.01 -14.87
N VAL A 4 -0.01 20.15 -14.02
CA VAL A 4 0.88 19.04 -13.68
C VAL A 4 -0.01 18.08 -12.90
N GLY A 5 -0.24 16.87 -13.43
CA GLY A 5 -1.22 15.93 -12.87
C GLY A 5 -1.04 15.76 -11.38
N SER A 6 -2.05 16.14 -10.61
CA SER A 6 -2.06 16.01 -9.16
C SER A 6 -2.10 14.52 -8.77
N SER A 7 -1.30 14.15 -7.79
CA SER A 7 -1.26 12.82 -7.19
C SER A 7 -2.18 12.68 -5.97
N PHE A 8 -2.96 13.71 -5.64
CA PHE A 8 -3.95 13.62 -4.57
C PHE A 8 -5.12 12.73 -4.99
N THR A 9 -5.60 11.91 -4.04
CA THR A 9 -6.71 10.99 -4.29
C THR A 9 -8.02 11.72 -4.59
N SER A 10 -8.23 12.92 -4.04
CA SER A 10 -9.40 13.77 -4.35
C SER A 10 -9.42 14.17 -5.82
N ASP A 11 -8.30 14.69 -6.33
CA ASP A 11 -8.21 15.12 -7.74
C ASP A 11 -8.39 13.94 -8.71
N MET A 12 -7.88 12.76 -8.35
CA MET A 12 -8.09 11.53 -9.12
C MET A 12 -9.58 11.12 -9.15
N ALA A 13 -10.29 11.25 -8.03
CA ALA A 13 -11.72 10.95 -7.97
C ALA A 13 -12.54 11.93 -8.82
N ASP A 14 -12.21 13.22 -8.76
CA ASP A 14 -12.87 14.26 -9.54
C ASP A 14 -12.64 14.08 -11.06
N GLN A 15 -11.43 13.69 -11.47
CA GLN A 15 -11.07 13.51 -12.88
C GLN A 15 -11.55 12.19 -13.48
N HIS A 16 -11.77 11.16 -12.65
CA HIS A 16 -12.08 9.81 -13.09
C HIS A 16 -13.23 9.17 -12.29
N PRO A 17 -14.42 9.79 -12.25
CA PRO A 17 -15.52 9.37 -11.38
C PRO A 17 -16.00 7.93 -11.63
N ASP A 18 -15.94 7.46 -12.89
CA ASP A 18 -16.37 6.09 -13.25
C ASP A 18 -15.27 5.03 -13.07
N ARG A 19 -14.02 5.45 -12.78
CA ARG A 19 -12.86 4.54 -12.68
C ARG A 19 -12.25 4.51 -11.29
N VAL A 20 -12.53 5.50 -10.46
CA VAL A 20 -12.03 5.60 -9.09
C VAL A 20 -13.18 5.31 -8.14
N SER A 21 -12.97 4.31 -7.28
CA SER A 21 -13.89 4.02 -6.19
C SER A 21 -13.30 4.49 -4.87
N GLY A 22 -14.13 5.17 -4.08
CA GLY A 22 -13.77 5.52 -2.71
C GLY A 22 -13.61 4.25 -1.87
N PHE A 23 -12.60 4.24 -1.01
CA PHE A 23 -12.35 3.15 -0.07
C PHE A 23 -12.43 3.69 1.36
N ALA A 24 -13.41 3.19 2.13
CA ALA A 24 -13.50 3.49 3.55
C ALA A 24 -12.36 2.77 4.28
N SER A 25 -11.25 3.48 4.47
CA SER A 25 -10.00 2.88 4.93
C SER A 25 -10.08 2.47 6.40
N PRO A 26 -9.89 1.18 6.73
CA PRO A 26 -9.64 0.74 8.10
C PRO A 26 -8.17 0.96 8.52
N PHE A 27 -7.34 1.56 7.66
CA PHE A 27 -5.90 1.70 7.86
C PHE A 27 -5.54 2.99 8.59
N SER A 28 -4.51 2.88 9.44
CA SER A 28 -3.75 4.01 9.96
C SER A 28 -2.44 4.15 9.20
N SER A 29 -1.97 5.37 8.99
CA SER A 29 -0.68 5.62 8.34
C SER A 29 0.48 5.51 9.35
N TYR A 30 1.46 4.66 9.05
CA TYR A 30 2.64 4.41 9.89
C TYR A 30 3.97 4.71 9.19
N GLY A 31 3.96 4.94 7.88
CA GLY A 31 5.16 5.20 7.08
C GLY A 31 5.52 6.69 7.03
N GLY A 32 6.74 7.00 6.56
CA GLY A 32 7.21 8.38 6.41
C GLY A 32 6.70 9.13 5.17
N ARG A 33 5.99 8.46 4.25
CA ARG A 33 5.44 9.04 3.02
C ARG A 33 3.93 9.25 3.19
N ALA A 34 3.47 10.49 2.99
CA ALA A 34 2.06 10.88 3.16
C ALA A 34 1.14 10.38 2.03
N GLY A 35 1.70 9.99 0.88
CA GLY A 35 0.97 9.44 -0.26
C GLY A 35 1.85 8.52 -1.08
N PHE A 36 1.22 7.51 -1.70
CA PHE A 36 1.86 6.52 -2.56
C PHE A 36 0.83 5.98 -3.55
N TYR A 37 1.32 5.41 -4.66
CA TYR A 37 0.50 4.77 -5.70
C TYR A 37 1.36 3.75 -6.45
N GLY A 38 0.71 2.81 -7.14
CA GLY A 38 1.39 1.77 -7.90
C GLY A 38 0.46 0.63 -8.28
N ILE A 39 0.97 -0.32 -9.06
CA ILE A 39 0.25 -1.56 -9.34
C ILE A 39 0.10 -2.35 -8.04
N ILE A 40 -1.13 -2.81 -7.79
CA ILE A 40 -1.45 -3.58 -6.60
C ILE A 40 -0.92 -5.01 -6.77
N GLU A 41 -0.17 -5.48 -5.79
CA GLU A 41 0.05 -6.90 -5.53
C GLU A 41 -0.62 -7.27 -4.21
N THR A 42 -1.18 -8.47 -4.12
CA THR A 42 -1.88 -8.94 -2.92
C THR A 42 -1.13 -10.08 -2.26
N LEU A 43 -1.19 -10.11 -0.94
CA LEU A 43 -0.67 -11.20 -0.13
C LEU A 43 -1.66 -11.53 0.97
N GLN A 44 -2.05 -12.80 1.07
CA GLN A 44 -2.80 -13.28 2.23
C GLN A 44 -1.85 -14.02 3.17
N CYS A 45 -1.90 -13.67 4.45
CA CYS A 45 -1.21 -14.39 5.50
C CYS A 45 -2.06 -14.44 6.77
N PHE A 46 -1.75 -15.39 7.65
CA PHE A 46 -2.43 -15.50 8.94
C PHE A 46 -1.38 -15.80 10.00
N GLU A 47 -1.10 -14.80 10.84
CA GLU A 47 -0.20 -14.91 12.00
C GLU A 47 1.25 -15.38 11.71
N ASP A 48 1.64 -15.49 10.43
CA ASP A 48 3.00 -15.82 9.98
C ASP A 48 3.49 -14.79 8.94
N ALA A 49 4.63 -14.17 9.21
CA ALA A 49 5.25 -13.16 8.35
C ALA A 49 6.27 -13.74 7.36
N LYS A 50 6.58 -15.05 7.35
CA LYS A 50 7.62 -15.67 6.50
C LYS A 50 7.47 -15.30 5.03
N LEU A 51 6.27 -15.50 4.47
CA LEU A 51 5.99 -15.20 3.07
C LEU A 51 6.14 -13.71 2.78
N LEU A 52 5.70 -12.85 3.71
CA LEU A 52 5.91 -11.41 3.62
C LEU A 52 7.40 -11.05 3.61
N ARG A 53 8.23 -11.70 4.44
CA ARG A 53 9.69 -11.48 4.46
C ARG A 53 10.31 -11.76 3.10
N SER A 54 9.98 -12.92 2.52
CA SER A 54 10.50 -13.32 1.22
C SER A 54 10.06 -12.36 0.12
N ARG A 55 8.83 -11.85 0.19
CA ARG A 55 8.34 -10.85 -0.76
C ARG A 55 9.06 -9.52 -0.62
N LEU A 56 9.21 -9.00 0.60
CA LEU A 56 9.91 -7.74 0.86
C LEU A 56 11.42 -7.78 0.59
N ALA A 57 12.00 -8.96 0.32
CA ALA A 57 13.40 -9.12 -0.05
C ALA A 57 13.66 -8.89 -1.56
N GLU A 58 12.61 -8.95 -2.38
CA GLU A 58 12.71 -8.67 -3.82
C GLU A 58 12.58 -7.16 -4.08
N PRO A 59 12.94 -6.64 -5.27
CA PRO A 59 12.71 -5.23 -5.59
C PRO A 59 11.22 -4.96 -5.87
N GLY A 60 10.69 -3.88 -5.30
CA GLY A 60 9.28 -3.54 -5.43
C GLY A 60 8.84 -2.90 -6.73
N HIS A 61 9.75 -2.29 -7.47
CA HIS A 61 9.47 -1.68 -8.77
C HIS A 61 8.27 -0.71 -8.77
N GLY A 62 8.09 0.05 -7.68
CA GLY A 62 6.99 1.01 -7.53
C GLY A 62 5.60 0.37 -7.35
N LYS A 63 5.52 -0.92 -7.00
CA LYS A 63 4.26 -1.60 -6.68
C LYS A 63 3.78 -1.29 -5.27
N VAL A 64 2.48 -1.49 -5.04
CA VAL A 64 1.82 -1.39 -3.73
C VAL A 64 1.41 -2.79 -3.28
N LEU A 65 2.02 -3.29 -2.22
CA LEU A 65 1.68 -4.58 -1.63
C LEU A 65 0.53 -4.41 -0.61
N VAL A 66 -0.63 -4.99 -0.89
CA VAL A 66 -1.78 -5.05 0.03
C VAL A 66 -1.80 -6.40 0.72
N ILE A 67 -1.78 -6.39 2.05
CA ILE A 67 -1.68 -7.61 2.85
C ILE A 67 -2.97 -7.79 3.63
N ASP A 68 -3.64 -8.93 3.43
CA ASP A 68 -4.67 -9.41 4.34
C ASP A 68 -4.01 -10.31 5.38
N GLY A 69 -3.93 -9.81 6.62
CA GLY A 69 -3.31 -10.52 7.75
C GLY A 69 -4.30 -11.33 8.60
N GLY A 70 -5.61 -11.21 8.37
CA GLY A 70 -6.69 -11.93 9.07
C GLY A 70 -6.79 -11.79 10.61
N SER A 71 -5.84 -11.14 11.28
CA SER A 71 -5.74 -11.08 12.74
C SER A 71 -5.10 -9.76 13.21
N ARG A 72 -5.50 -9.31 14.40
CA ARG A 72 -4.89 -8.17 15.12
C ARG A 72 -4.00 -8.62 16.30
N ARG A 73 -3.85 -9.93 16.52
CA ARG A 73 -3.13 -10.49 17.68
C ARG A 73 -1.61 -10.49 17.48
N VAL A 74 -1.16 -10.57 16.23
CA VAL A 74 0.25 -10.69 15.87
C VAL A 74 0.60 -9.65 14.82
N ALA A 75 1.69 -8.91 15.04
CA ALA A 75 2.21 -7.98 14.05
C ALA A 75 2.96 -8.74 12.95
N VAL A 76 2.61 -8.46 11.69
CA VAL A 76 3.26 -9.09 10.51
C VAL A 76 4.40 -8.24 9.93
N LEU A 77 4.44 -6.93 10.22
CA LEU A 77 5.48 -5.99 9.77
C LEU A 77 5.92 -5.07 10.92
N ALA A 78 7.20 -4.67 10.94
CA ALA A 78 7.75 -3.70 11.90
C ALA A 78 8.81 -2.81 11.23
N THR A 79 9.49 -1.93 11.99
CA THR A 79 10.52 -1.00 11.47
C THR A 79 11.82 -1.67 11.01
N ARG A 80 12.14 -2.89 11.48
CA ARG A 80 13.41 -3.60 11.20
C ARG A 80 13.58 -4.13 9.77
N TRP A 81 12.75 -3.71 8.81
CA TRP A 81 12.54 -4.41 7.54
C TRP A 81 12.77 -3.55 6.31
N ARG A 82 13.71 -2.61 6.43
CA ARG A 82 13.86 -1.45 5.56
C ARG A 82 14.79 -1.73 4.37
N ASN A 83 14.41 -2.65 3.49
CA ASN A 83 15.15 -2.94 2.25
C ASN A 83 14.30 -2.69 0.98
N TRP A 84 13.08 -2.18 1.11
CA TRP A 84 12.13 -1.95 0.01
C TRP A 84 12.00 -0.44 -0.22
N ASP A 85 12.83 0.10 -1.13
CA ASP A 85 12.72 1.47 -1.66
C ASP A 85 12.10 1.46 -3.07
#